data_AF-A0A6L3CCA1-F1
#
_entry.id   AF-A0A6L3CCA1-F1
#
_cell.length_a   1.000
_cell.length_b   1.000
_cell.length_c   1.000
_cell.angle_alpha   90.00
_cell.angle_beta   90.00
_cell.angle_gamma   90.00
#
_symmetry.space_group_name_H-M   'P 1'
#
loop_
_entity.id
_entity.type
_entity.pdbx_description
1 polymer ?
#
loop_
_entity_poly.entity_id
_entity_poly.type
_entity_poly.pdbx_seq_one_letter_code
_entity_poly.pdbx_strand_id
1 'polypeptide(L)'
;MLTSACSETSDTNDEQSQQFPKITDTERLFTAEDFLSIGFKQSKEYDVAELPAAISAIYGFWKPDGGESVDYEIRFYTSHDNAVTKGTFFADEVTGPDGAVSDKDVTWKEGTRDRRTSGFTSNGGGGSLAVKYADYIIHSNIIMLCQGRDKDQSLERCESIINAVTEGTRS
;
A
#
# COMPACT_ATOMS: atom_id res chain seq x y z
N MET A 1 -39.98 -39.45 27.28
CA MET A 1 -39.92 -38.21 26.48
C MET A 1 -38.83 -37.35 27.10
N LEU A 2 -37.62 -37.38 26.53
CA LEU A 2 -36.51 -36.53 26.97
C LEU A 2 -36.71 -35.14 26.38
N THR A 3 -36.83 -34.11 27.21
CA THR A 3 -36.78 -32.71 26.76
C THR A 3 -35.37 -32.17 27.01
N SER A 4 -34.61 -32.07 25.93
CA SER A 4 -33.32 -31.37 25.86
C SER A 4 -33.49 -30.14 24.98
N ALA A 5 -33.16 -28.96 25.50
CA ALA A 5 -32.69 -27.79 24.74
C ALA A 5 -32.50 -26.60 25.71
N CYS A 6 -31.30 -26.43 26.25
CA CYS A 6 -30.79 -25.10 26.59
C CYS A 6 -30.04 -24.60 25.36
N SER A 7 -30.57 -23.57 24.71
CA SER A 7 -29.80 -22.77 23.75
C SER A 7 -29.28 -21.56 24.51
N GLU A 8 -28.03 -21.66 24.95
CA GLU A 8 -27.25 -20.51 25.37
C GLU A 8 -26.89 -19.71 24.11
N THR A 9 -27.58 -18.60 23.87
CA THR A 9 -27.11 -17.59 22.93
C THR A 9 -25.99 -16.83 23.60
N SER A 10 -24.76 -17.30 23.40
CA SER A 10 -23.57 -16.48 23.65
C SER A 10 -23.45 -15.54 22.46
N ASP A 11 -24.04 -14.36 22.58
CA ASP A 11 -23.74 -13.22 21.71
C ASP A 11 -22.28 -12.82 21.98
N THR A 12 -21.38 -13.46 21.24
CA THR A 12 -20.02 -12.99 21.11
C THR A 12 -20.09 -11.79 20.17
N ASN A 13 -20.02 -10.59 20.75
CA ASN A 13 -19.69 -9.39 20.01
C ASN A 13 -18.27 -9.57 19.46
N ASP A 14 -18.22 -10.12 18.25
CA ASP A 14 -17.04 -10.11 17.39
C ASP A 14 -16.85 -8.64 16.97
N GLU A 15 -16.17 -7.87 17.81
CA GLU A 15 -15.52 -6.62 17.42
C GLU A 15 -14.39 -6.99 16.46
N GLN A 16 -14.74 -7.42 15.26
CA GLN A 16 -13.79 -7.52 14.16
C GLN A 16 -13.43 -6.08 13.82
N SER A 17 -12.24 -5.66 14.23
CA SER A 17 -11.59 -4.46 13.69
C SER A 17 -11.69 -4.54 12.17
N GLN A 18 -12.53 -3.71 11.56
CA GLN A 18 -12.70 -3.71 10.11
C GLN A 18 -11.36 -3.30 9.50
N GLN A 19 -10.59 -4.28 9.04
CA GLN A 19 -9.33 -4.05 8.36
C GLN A 19 -9.58 -3.17 7.13
N PHE A 20 -8.79 -2.11 6.97
CA PHE A 20 -8.92 -1.18 5.84
C PHE A 20 -9.00 -1.94 4.50
N PRO A 21 -10.05 -1.73 3.68
CA PRO A 21 -10.23 -2.51 2.46
C PRO A 21 -9.09 -2.30 1.46
N LYS A 22 -8.49 -3.41 1.00
CA LYS A 22 -7.37 -3.38 0.04
C LYS A 22 -7.74 -2.75 -1.31
N ILE A 23 -8.99 -2.90 -1.74
CA ILE A 23 -9.50 -2.33 -2.99
C ILE A 23 -10.75 -1.53 -2.66
N THR A 24 -10.72 -0.24 -2.96
CA THR A 24 -11.85 0.68 -2.78
C THR A 24 -11.98 1.55 -4.01
N ASP A 25 -13.20 1.82 -4.46
CA ASP A 25 -13.50 2.76 -5.53
C ASP A 25 -14.37 3.91 -4.98
N THR A 26 -13.99 5.14 -5.32
CA THR A 26 -14.74 6.35 -4.96
C THR A 26 -14.85 7.24 -6.19
N GLU A 27 -15.77 8.21 -6.19
CA GLU A 27 -15.89 9.16 -7.31
C GLU A 27 -14.69 10.13 -7.44
N ARG A 28 -13.82 10.22 -6.42
CA ARG A 28 -12.66 11.11 -6.43
C ARG A 28 -11.48 10.48 -7.15
N LEU A 29 -10.89 11.23 -8.07
CA LEU A 29 -9.58 10.92 -8.64
C LEU A 29 -8.49 11.69 -7.89
N PHE A 30 -7.42 11.00 -7.55
CA PHE A 30 -6.26 11.55 -6.86
C PHE A 30 -5.14 11.92 -7.83
N THR A 31 -4.40 12.95 -7.45
CA THR A 31 -3.24 13.53 -8.13
C THR A 31 -2.05 13.56 -7.17
N ALA A 32 -0.84 13.80 -7.69
CA ALA A 32 0.34 13.94 -6.82
C ALA A 32 0.19 15.15 -5.87
N GLU A 33 -0.42 16.24 -6.36
CA GLU A 33 -0.67 17.47 -5.62
C GLU A 33 -1.53 17.24 -4.37
N ASP A 34 -2.51 16.34 -4.43
CA ASP A 34 -3.33 15.98 -3.26
C ASP A 34 -2.44 15.49 -2.11
N PHE A 35 -1.46 14.63 -2.39
CA PHE A 35 -0.53 14.12 -1.39
C PHE A 35 0.49 15.19 -0.93
N LEU A 36 1.02 15.98 -1.86
CA LEU A 36 1.93 17.07 -1.53
C LEU A 36 1.29 18.09 -0.58
N SER A 37 -0.02 18.35 -0.76
CA SER A 37 -0.77 19.30 0.07
C SER A 37 -0.84 18.93 1.55
N ILE A 38 -0.83 17.62 1.87
CA ILE A 38 -0.81 17.11 3.26
C ILE A 38 0.61 16.92 3.81
N GLY A 39 1.63 17.43 3.10
CA GLY A 39 3.02 17.39 3.52
C GLY A 39 3.78 16.13 3.10
N PHE A 40 3.27 15.35 2.13
CA PHE A 40 4.06 14.30 1.50
C PHE A 40 5.31 14.91 0.86
N LYS A 41 6.48 14.31 1.12
CA LYS A 41 7.75 14.75 0.55
C LYS A 41 8.16 13.83 -0.58
N GLN A 42 7.82 14.23 -1.80
CA GLN A 42 8.27 13.55 -3.01
C GLN A 42 9.80 13.60 -3.09
N SER A 43 10.40 12.43 -3.21
CA SER A 43 11.85 12.24 -3.37
C SER A 43 12.21 11.96 -4.82
N LYS A 44 11.36 11.23 -5.54
CA LYS A 44 11.56 10.84 -6.94
C LYS A 44 10.24 10.81 -7.69
N GLU A 45 10.32 11.09 -8.98
CA GLU A 45 9.31 10.73 -9.97
C GLU A 45 9.91 9.63 -10.85
N TYR A 46 9.16 8.56 -11.06
CA TYR A 46 9.60 7.39 -11.80
C TYR A 46 9.19 7.49 -13.27
N ASP A 47 10.02 6.96 -14.16
CA ASP A 47 9.65 6.70 -15.54
C ASP A 47 8.62 5.57 -15.63
N VAL A 48 7.45 5.89 -16.16
CA VAL A 48 6.31 4.98 -16.30
C VAL A 48 6.18 4.39 -17.72
N ALA A 49 7.14 4.62 -18.62
CA ALA A 49 7.09 4.09 -19.98
C ALA A 49 6.90 2.56 -20.04
N GLU A 50 7.45 1.83 -19.07
CA GLU A 50 7.34 0.37 -18.92
C GLU A 50 6.29 -0.06 -17.86
N LEU A 51 5.48 0.88 -17.35
CA LEU A 51 4.38 0.60 -16.42
C LEU A 51 3.02 0.85 -17.12
N PRO A 52 2.33 -0.20 -17.60
CA PRO A 52 1.13 -0.08 -18.42
C PRO A 52 0.03 0.77 -17.78
N ALA A 53 -0.50 1.72 -18.57
CA ALA A 53 -1.60 2.63 -18.23
C ALA A 53 -1.36 3.58 -17.03
N ALA A 54 -0.20 3.54 -16.39
CA ALA A 54 0.18 4.53 -15.41
C ALA A 54 0.50 5.87 -16.09
N ILE A 55 0.03 6.95 -15.49
CA ILE A 55 0.28 8.32 -15.98
C ILE A 55 1.42 9.00 -15.23
N SER A 56 1.65 8.60 -13.98
CA SER A 56 2.76 9.05 -13.14
C SER A 56 2.97 8.03 -12.02
N ALA A 57 4.18 7.96 -11.49
CA ALA A 57 4.48 7.25 -10.27
C ALA A 57 5.52 8.02 -9.47
N ILE A 58 5.28 8.19 -8.18
CA ILE A 58 6.17 8.94 -7.29
C ILE A 58 6.61 8.08 -6.12
N TYR A 59 7.82 8.34 -5.65
CA TYR A 59 8.34 7.81 -4.40
C TYR A 59 8.71 8.94 -3.47
N GLY A 60 8.42 8.74 -2.19
CA GLY A 60 8.70 9.71 -1.16
C GLY A 60 8.27 9.20 0.19
N PHE A 61 8.18 10.12 1.13
CA PHE A 61 7.82 9.79 2.49
C PHE A 61 6.86 10.80 3.10
N TRP A 62 6.10 10.34 4.07
CA TRP A 62 5.21 11.18 4.87
C TRP A 62 5.31 10.79 6.34
N LYS A 63 5.01 11.75 7.22
CA LYS A 63 5.09 11.60 8.66
C LYS A 63 3.69 11.69 9.26
N PRO A 64 3.00 10.57 9.49
CA PRO A 64 1.73 10.58 10.20
C PRO A 64 1.91 11.23 11.57
N ASP A 65 1.14 12.31 11.83
CA ASP A 65 1.13 13.06 13.10
C ASP A 65 2.52 13.46 13.64
N GLY A 66 3.47 13.73 12.75
CA GLY A 66 4.84 14.08 13.14
C GLY A 66 5.68 12.92 13.69
N GLY A 67 5.18 11.68 13.59
CA GLY A 67 5.84 10.46 14.00
C GLY A 67 6.98 10.01 13.08
N GLU A 68 7.16 8.70 12.98
CA GLU A 68 8.19 8.11 12.12
C GLU A 68 7.92 8.41 10.65
N SER A 69 8.99 8.54 9.88
CA SER A 69 8.90 8.67 8.43
C SER A 69 8.48 7.33 7.84
N VAL A 70 7.41 7.34 7.06
CA VAL A 70 6.93 6.18 6.32
C VAL A 70 7.17 6.42 4.84
N ASP A 71 7.83 5.47 4.19
CA ASP A 71 8.05 5.49 2.74
C ASP A 71 6.80 5.01 2.00
N TYR A 72 6.50 5.66 0.88
CA TYR A 72 5.41 5.29 -0.02
C TYR A 72 5.87 5.31 -1.47
N GLU A 73 5.30 4.41 -2.24
CA GLU A 73 5.25 4.52 -3.70
C GLU A 73 3.79 4.67 -4.12
N ILE A 74 3.48 5.72 -4.86
CA ILE A 74 2.12 6.03 -5.33
C ILE A 74 2.14 6.04 -6.85
N ARG A 75 1.33 5.17 -7.45
CA ARG A 75 1.16 5.04 -8.90
C ARG A 75 -0.21 5.57 -9.28
N PHE A 76 -0.26 6.52 -10.21
CA PHE A 76 -1.48 7.18 -10.65
C PHE A 76 -1.92 6.62 -11.99
N TYR A 77 -3.22 6.37 -12.10
CA TYR A 77 -3.89 5.92 -13.32
C TYR A 77 -5.00 6.92 -13.67
N THR A 78 -5.54 6.80 -14.88
CA THR A 78 -6.69 7.63 -15.31
C THR A 78 -8.02 7.19 -14.72
N SER A 79 -8.11 5.96 -14.20
CA SER A 79 -9.34 5.38 -13.66
C SER A 79 -9.04 4.24 -12.67
N HIS A 80 -10.04 3.88 -11.87
CA HIS A 80 -9.99 2.71 -11.00
C HIS A 80 -9.79 1.41 -11.78
N ASP A 81 -10.52 1.22 -12.88
CA ASP A 81 -10.40 0.05 -13.73
C ASP A 81 -8.98 -0.13 -14.28
N ASN A 82 -8.29 0.95 -14.68
CA ASN A 82 -6.91 0.87 -15.11
C ASN A 82 -5.97 0.50 -13.95
N ALA A 83 -6.16 1.08 -12.76
CA ALA A 83 -5.38 0.70 -11.59
C ALA A 83 -5.53 -0.80 -11.29
N VAL A 84 -6.78 -1.30 -11.24
CA VAL A 84 -7.07 -2.71 -10.97
C VAL A 84 -6.55 -3.63 -12.08
N THR A 85 -6.91 -3.39 -13.33
CA THR A 85 -6.66 -4.36 -14.42
C THR A 85 -5.25 -4.29 -15.00
N LYS A 86 -4.56 -3.14 -14.88
CA LYS A 86 -3.22 -2.93 -15.46
C LYS A 86 -2.12 -2.82 -14.41
N GLY A 87 -2.45 -2.35 -13.21
CA GLY A 87 -1.46 -2.08 -12.17
C GLY A 87 -1.25 -3.21 -11.16
N THR A 88 -2.29 -4.01 -10.86
CA THR A 88 -2.26 -5.04 -9.80
C THR A 88 -1.08 -6.00 -9.93
N PHE A 89 -0.83 -6.54 -11.13
CA PHE A 89 0.29 -7.45 -11.37
C PHE A 89 1.65 -6.87 -10.92
N PHE A 90 1.91 -5.60 -11.26
CA PHE A 90 3.17 -4.92 -10.91
C PHE A 90 3.26 -4.55 -9.43
N ALA A 91 2.13 -4.53 -8.71
CA ALA A 91 2.12 -4.29 -7.27
C ALA A 91 2.34 -5.63 -6.52
N ASP A 92 1.66 -6.69 -6.93
CA ASP A 92 1.85 -8.05 -6.40
C ASP A 92 3.29 -8.54 -6.58
N GLU A 93 3.92 -8.27 -7.72
CA GLU A 93 5.29 -8.72 -8.02
C GLU A 93 6.34 -8.24 -6.99
N VAL A 94 6.13 -7.08 -6.38
CA VAL A 94 7.13 -6.37 -5.55
C VAL A 94 6.69 -6.17 -4.10
N THR A 95 5.58 -6.78 -3.68
CA THR A 95 5.05 -6.69 -2.32
C THR A 95 4.90 -8.07 -1.67
N GLY A 96 4.69 -8.08 -0.36
CA GLY A 96 4.54 -9.32 0.41
C GLY A 96 5.87 -10.01 0.73
N PRO A 97 5.82 -11.17 1.41
CA PRO A 97 7.01 -11.86 1.90
C PRO A 97 7.92 -12.38 0.79
N ASP A 98 7.36 -12.68 -0.38
CA ASP A 98 8.05 -13.26 -1.53
C ASP A 98 8.24 -12.25 -2.69
N GLY A 99 7.99 -10.96 -2.44
CA GLY A 99 8.13 -9.91 -3.45
C GLY A 99 9.54 -9.83 -4.02
N ALA A 100 9.66 -9.54 -5.31
CA ALA A 100 10.91 -9.44 -6.02
C ALA A 100 11.72 -8.19 -5.60
N VAL A 101 12.99 -8.38 -5.28
CA VAL A 101 13.91 -7.34 -4.77
C VAL A 101 15.09 -7.04 -5.69
N SER A 102 15.13 -7.68 -6.86
CA SER A 102 16.23 -7.60 -7.83
C SER A 102 15.73 -7.29 -9.23
N ASP A 103 16.49 -6.49 -9.98
CA ASP A 103 16.17 -6.08 -11.37
C ASP A 103 16.01 -7.25 -12.34
N LYS A 104 16.49 -8.45 -11.97
CA LYS A 104 16.37 -9.68 -12.77
C LYS A 104 15.02 -10.40 -12.56
N ASP A 105 14.34 -10.09 -11.45
CA ASP A 105 13.13 -10.77 -10.98
C ASP A 105 11.89 -9.88 -11.09
N VAL A 106 12.04 -8.62 -11.52
CA VAL A 106 10.94 -7.67 -11.74
C VAL A 106 10.71 -7.40 -13.22
N THR A 107 9.45 -7.16 -13.57
CA THR A 107 9.03 -6.76 -14.90
C THR A 107 9.27 -5.27 -15.13
N TRP A 108 8.94 -4.43 -14.14
CA TRP A 108 9.20 -2.98 -14.17
C TRP A 108 10.38 -2.62 -13.27
N LYS A 109 11.51 -2.28 -13.88
CA LYS A 109 12.80 -2.09 -13.18
C LYS A 109 12.95 -0.74 -12.49
N GLU A 110 12.23 0.27 -12.96
CA GLU A 110 12.29 1.59 -12.35
C GLU A 110 11.78 1.52 -10.91
N GLY A 111 12.53 2.08 -9.95
CA GLY A 111 12.20 2.04 -8.53
C GLY A 111 12.58 0.76 -7.77
N THR A 112 13.15 -0.28 -8.39
CA THR A 112 13.48 -1.56 -7.69
C THR A 112 14.38 -1.37 -6.47
N ARG A 113 15.34 -0.44 -6.54
CA ARG A 113 16.22 -0.11 -5.42
C ARG A 113 15.50 0.56 -4.26
N ASP A 114 14.41 1.27 -4.53
CA ASP A 114 13.61 1.98 -3.55
C ASP A 114 12.52 1.08 -2.94
N ARG A 115 12.11 -0.01 -3.62
CA ARG A 115 11.17 -1.02 -3.10
C ARG A 115 11.76 -2.05 -2.15
N ARG A 116 13.08 -2.01 -1.96
CA ARG A 116 13.79 -2.94 -1.08
C ARG A 116 14.44 -2.21 0.09
N THR A 117 14.68 -2.96 1.16
CA THR A 117 15.48 -2.54 2.30
C THR A 117 16.63 -3.52 2.50
N SER A 118 17.69 -3.07 3.17
CA SER A 118 18.70 -3.98 3.69
C SER A 118 18.13 -4.65 4.94
N GLY A 119 17.77 -5.93 4.84
CA GLY A 119 17.26 -6.72 5.94
C GLY A 119 18.36 -7.55 6.59
N PHE A 120 18.17 -7.87 7.87
CA PHE A 120 18.69 -9.09 8.46
C PHE A 120 17.58 -10.13 8.28
N THR A 121 17.71 -11.05 7.33
CA THR A 121 16.73 -12.13 7.21
C THR A 121 16.79 -13.03 8.44
N SER A 122 15.63 -13.52 8.90
CA SER A 122 15.50 -14.47 10.01
C SER A 122 16.35 -15.75 9.84
N ASN A 123 16.73 -16.07 8.60
CA ASN A 123 17.56 -17.24 8.25
C ASN A 123 19.05 -16.95 8.00
N GLY A 124 19.57 -15.84 8.53
CA GLY A 124 21.01 -15.67 8.74
C GLY A 124 21.74 -14.75 7.75
N GLY A 125 22.58 -13.88 8.33
CA GLY A 125 23.54 -13.03 7.63
C GLY A 125 22.98 -11.65 7.27
N GLY A 126 23.39 -10.61 8.00
CA GLY A 126 23.17 -9.23 7.56
C GLY A 126 23.73 -9.03 6.15
N GLY A 127 22.89 -8.50 5.25
CA GLY A 127 23.26 -8.25 3.85
C GLY A 127 22.27 -8.77 2.81
N SER A 128 21.21 -9.49 3.22
CA SER A 128 20.14 -9.91 2.32
C SER A 128 19.15 -8.76 2.04
N LEU A 129 18.74 -8.66 0.78
CA LEU A 129 17.71 -7.73 0.34
C LEU A 129 16.35 -8.23 0.82
N ALA A 130 15.54 -7.35 1.39
CA ALA A 130 14.17 -7.64 1.82
C ALA A 130 13.20 -6.67 1.16
N VAL A 131 11.95 -7.11 1.01
CA VAL A 131 10.85 -6.28 0.51
C VAL A 131 10.58 -5.16 1.53
N LYS A 132 10.40 -3.92 1.05
CA LYS A 132 10.06 -2.75 1.90
C LYS A 132 8.56 -2.67 2.20
N TYR A 133 7.75 -3.10 1.24
CA TYR A 133 6.31 -2.93 1.20
C TYR A 133 5.62 -4.28 1.43
N ALA A 134 5.11 -4.52 2.64
CA ALA A 134 4.48 -5.80 2.95
C ALA A 134 3.12 -5.98 2.28
N ASP A 135 2.41 -4.90 1.95
CA ASP A 135 1.21 -4.93 1.11
C ASP A 135 1.02 -3.56 0.41
N TYR A 136 -0.07 -3.44 -0.34
CA TYR A 136 -0.49 -2.22 -1.03
C TYR A 136 -2.01 -2.10 -1.02
N ILE A 137 -2.51 -0.92 -1.37
CA ILE A 137 -3.93 -0.67 -1.62
C ILE A 137 -4.16 -0.19 -3.05
N ILE A 138 -5.37 -0.43 -3.55
CA ILE A 138 -5.94 0.24 -4.72
C ILE A 138 -7.08 1.12 -4.22
N HIS A 139 -6.95 2.42 -4.37
CA HIS A 139 -7.96 3.37 -3.91
C HIS A 139 -8.31 4.32 -5.04
N SER A 140 -9.52 4.23 -5.55
CA SER A 140 -9.95 4.95 -6.76
C SER A 140 -8.93 4.73 -7.89
N ASN A 141 -8.30 5.77 -8.44
CA ASN A 141 -7.34 5.68 -9.53
C ASN A 141 -5.88 5.48 -9.12
N ILE A 142 -5.57 5.19 -7.86
CA ILE A 142 -4.19 5.01 -7.41
C ILE A 142 -3.92 3.60 -6.90
N ILE A 143 -2.67 3.16 -7.08
CA ILE A 143 -2.08 2.07 -6.32
C ILE A 143 -1.05 2.66 -5.38
N MET A 144 -1.13 2.33 -4.10
CA MET A 144 -0.22 2.83 -3.08
C MET A 144 0.43 1.68 -2.32
N LEU A 145 1.75 1.59 -2.42
CA LEU A 145 2.58 0.66 -1.64
C LEU A 145 3.07 1.41 -0.41
N CYS A 146 2.79 0.88 0.78
CA CYS A 146 3.08 1.53 2.05
C CYS A 146 4.10 0.74 2.83
N GLN A 147 5.15 1.38 3.33
CA GLN A 147 6.19 0.65 4.04
C GLN A 147 5.60 -0.03 5.27
N GLY A 148 5.86 -1.32 5.46
CA GLY A 148 5.37 -2.07 6.61
C GLY A 148 6.20 -3.34 6.83
N ARG A 149 6.35 -3.74 8.09
CA ARG A 149 7.02 -5.01 8.45
C ARG A 149 6.17 -6.23 8.13
N ASP A 150 4.85 -6.05 8.16
CA ASP A 150 3.84 -7.03 7.84
C ASP A 150 2.65 -6.34 7.17
N LYS A 151 1.72 -7.16 6.68
CA LYS A 151 0.53 -6.71 5.95
C LYS A 151 -0.29 -5.71 6.76
N ASP A 152 -0.51 -5.98 8.04
CA ASP A 152 -1.41 -5.18 8.87
C ASP A 152 -0.83 -3.77 9.06
N GLN A 153 0.45 -3.67 9.44
CA GLN A 153 1.13 -2.37 9.55
C GLN A 153 1.17 -1.63 8.21
N SER A 154 1.37 -2.35 7.10
CA SER A 154 1.36 -1.76 5.76
C SER A 154 0.01 -1.11 5.44
N LEU A 155 -1.08 -1.83 5.69
CA LEU A 155 -2.44 -1.35 5.42
C LEU A 155 -2.86 -0.20 6.34
N GLU A 156 -2.51 -0.26 7.64
CA GLU A 156 -2.75 0.84 8.58
C GLU A 156 -2.05 2.15 8.13
N ARG A 157 -0.84 2.04 7.58
CA ARG A 157 -0.08 3.20 7.07
C ARG A 157 -0.65 3.74 5.77
N CYS A 158 -1.22 2.89 4.93
CA CYS A 158 -1.97 3.31 3.76
C CYS A 158 -3.26 4.03 4.15
N GLU A 159 -4.02 3.46 5.09
CA GLU A 159 -5.24 4.06 5.62
C GLU A 159 -4.96 5.46 6.19
N SER A 160 -3.91 5.61 7.00
CA SER A 160 -3.56 6.89 7.63
C SER A 160 -3.35 8.02 6.61
N ILE A 161 -2.60 7.77 5.52
CA ILE A 161 -2.37 8.80 4.50
C ILE A 161 -3.61 9.05 3.62
N ILE A 162 -4.43 8.01 3.35
CA ILE A 162 -5.70 8.17 2.62
C ILE A 162 -6.70 9.01 3.43
N ASN A 163 -6.80 8.78 4.74
CA ASN A 163 -7.64 9.58 5.62
C ASN A 163 -7.15 11.04 5.63
N ALA A 164 -5.85 11.26 5.80
CA ALA A 164 -5.27 12.60 5.80
C ALA A 164 -5.55 13.38 4.49
N VAL A 165 -5.39 12.76 3.32
CA VAL A 165 -5.66 13.42 2.04
C VAL A 165 -7.15 13.65 1.80
N THR A 166 -8.01 12.78 2.32
CA THR A 166 -9.47 12.93 2.18
C THR A 166 -10.03 14.01 3.11
N GLU A 167 -9.50 14.11 4.33
CA GLU A 167 -9.91 15.11 5.32
C GLU A 167 -9.30 16.49 5.04
N GLY A 168 -8.03 16.54 4.61
CA GLY A 168 -7.30 17.79 4.31
C GLY A 168 -7.85 18.58 3.11
N THR A 169 -8.79 18.02 2.35
CA THR A 169 -9.44 18.71 1.21
C THR A 169 -10.77 19.38 1.60
N ARG A 170 -11.19 19.33 2.87
CA ARG A 170 -12.44 19.96 3.36
C ARG A 170 -12.28 21.42 3.81
N SER A 171 -11.30 22.16 3.29
CA SER A 171 -11.10 23.58 3.59
C SER A 171 -11.64 24.49 2.48
#